data_AF-A0A7U0FWD2-F1
#
_entry.id   AF-A0A7U0FWD2-F1
#
_cell.length_a   1.000
_cell.length_b   1.000
_cell.length_c   1.000
_cell.angle_alpha   90.00
_cell.angle_beta   90.00
_cell.angle_gamma   90.00
#
_symmetry.space_group_name_H-M   'P 1'
#
loop_
_entity.id
_entity.type
_entity.pdbx_description
1 polymer ?
#
loop_
_entity_poly.entity_id
_entity_poly.type
_entity_poly.pdbx_seq_one_letter_code
_entity_poly.pdbx_strand_id
1 'polypeptide(L)'
;MKMDPSLVRFYEQMPEPKYVIAMGACTITGGMFSTDSYSTVRGVDKLIPVDVYLPGCPPKPEAVIDAITKLRKKISREIYEDRIRSRSQGGDRCFTTNHKFCLVHSTYAGNYDRGLLYQPPSTSELPLQTFFNYKSSISSQELVN
;
A
#
# COMPACT_ATOMS: atom_id res chain seq x y z
N MET A 1 3.25 0.69 4.92
CA MET A 1 2.34 -0.41 5.29
C MET A 1 0.91 -0.18 4.80
N LYS A 2 0.62 0.89 4.04
CA LYS A 2 -0.75 1.19 3.58
C LYS A 2 -1.40 0.07 2.75
N MET A 3 -0.61 -0.65 1.95
CA MET A 3 -1.11 -1.71 1.06
C MET A 3 -1.27 -3.07 1.75
N ASP A 4 -0.58 -3.30 2.87
CA ASP A 4 -0.53 -4.56 3.59
C ASP A 4 -1.95 -5.16 3.88
N PRO A 5 -2.85 -4.45 4.59
CA PRO A 5 -4.18 -5.01 4.89
C PRO A 5 -5.03 -5.22 3.63
N SER A 6 -4.80 -4.46 2.56
CA SER A 6 -5.52 -4.64 1.30
C SER A 6 -5.09 -5.90 0.56
N LEU A 7 -3.80 -6.26 0.67
CA LEU A 7 -3.23 -7.47 0.10
C LEU A 7 -3.75 -8.72 0.81
N VAL A 8 -3.79 -8.72 2.15
CA VAL A 8 -4.38 -9.80 2.94
C VAL A 8 -5.86 -10.00 2.58
N ARG A 9 -6.63 -8.91 2.52
CA ARG A 9 -8.05 -8.96 2.13
C ARG A 9 -8.23 -9.53 0.72
N PHE A 10 -7.38 -9.16 -0.23
CA PHE A 10 -7.45 -9.71 -1.58
C PHE A 10 -7.23 -11.23 -1.58
N TYR A 11 -6.25 -11.72 -0.81
CA TYR A 11 -5.98 -13.14 -0.68
C TYR A 11 -7.13 -13.91 -0.02
N GLU A 12 -7.78 -13.34 1.00
CA GLU A 12 -8.95 -13.94 1.64
C GLU A 12 -10.14 -14.06 0.69
N GLN A 13 -10.30 -13.11 -0.23
CA GLN A 13 -11.39 -13.10 -1.22
C GLN A 13 -11.21 -14.10 -2.36
N MET A 14 -10.02 -14.70 -2.54
CA MET A 14 -9.76 -15.68 -3.59
C MET A 14 -10.28 -17.08 -3.20
N PRO A 15 -10.96 -17.80 -4.13
CA PRO A 15 -11.41 -19.17 -3.88
C PRO A 15 -10.24 -20.14 -3.76
N GLU A 16 -10.43 -21.22 -3.01
CA GLU A 16 -9.49 -22.35 -3.00
C GLU A 16 -9.67 -23.21 -4.26
N PRO A 17 -8.60 -23.73 -4.89
CA PRO A 17 -7.18 -23.65 -4.51
C PRO A 17 -6.50 -22.35 -5.01
N LYS A 18 -5.71 -21.72 -4.14
CA LYS A 18 -4.93 -20.51 -4.44
C LYS A 18 -3.46 -20.73 -4.15
N TYR A 19 -2.61 -20.13 -4.98
CA TYR A 19 -1.17 -20.23 -4.86
C TYR A 19 -0.54 -18.85 -5.01
N VAL A 20 0.51 -18.57 -4.24
CA VAL A 20 1.18 -17.26 -4.19
C VAL A 20 2.64 -17.41 -4.62
N ILE A 21 3.06 -16.63 -5.61
CA ILE A 21 4.45 -16.52 -6.02
C ILE A 21 5.01 -15.18 -5.52
N ALA A 22 6.08 -15.22 -4.72
CA ALA A 22 6.81 -14.02 -4.33
C ALA A 22 7.83 -13.66 -5.41
N MET A 23 7.57 -12.57 -6.15
CA MET A 23 8.39 -12.12 -7.27
C MET A 23 9.26 -10.92 -6.90
N GLY A 24 10.57 -11.12 -6.94
CA GLY A 24 11.59 -10.10 -6.77
C GLY A 24 12.07 -9.94 -5.32
N ALA A 25 13.26 -9.36 -5.16
CA ALA A 25 13.92 -9.24 -3.86
C ALA A 25 13.07 -8.49 -2.82
N CYS A 26 12.28 -7.51 -3.26
CA CYS A 26 11.41 -6.72 -2.40
C CYS A 26 10.32 -7.55 -1.72
N THR A 27 9.70 -8.50 -2.43
CA THR A 27 8.64 -9.33 -1.85
C THR A 27 9.17 -10.44 -0.97
N ILE A 28 10.43 -10.85 -1.14
CA ILE A 28 11.03 -11.96 -0.38
C ILE A 28 11.59 -11.45 0.94
N THR A 29 12.47 -10.45 0.91
CA THR A 29 13.18 -9.94 2.11
C THR A 29 13.01 -8.45 2.35
N GLY A 30 12.27 -7.74 1.49
CA GLY A 30 12.26 -6.27 1.44
C GLY A 30 13.31 -5.68 0.48
N GLY A 31 14.21 -6.51 -0.05
CA GLY A 31 15.18 -6.11 -1.09
C GLY A 31 16.04 -4.92 -0.66
N MET A 32 16.14 -3.91 -1.53
CA MET A 32 16.87 -2.68 -1.26
C MET A 32 16.31 -1.87 -0.07
N PHE A 33 15.02 -2.05 0.25
CA PHE A 33 14.37 -1.35 1.36
C PHE A 33 14.49 -2.08 2.70
N SER A 34 15.24 -3.19 2.72
CA SER A 34 15.34 -4.05 3.90
C SER A 34 16.14 -3.44 5.06
N THR A 35 16.95 -2.41 4.88
CA THR A 35 17.73 -1.77 5.96
C THR A 35 17.05 -0.53 6.51
N ASP A 36 16.76 0.45 5.64
CA ASP A 36 16.53 1.84 6.07
C ASP A 36 15.08 2.32 5.94
N SER A 37 14.16 1.45 5.52
CA SER A 37 12.76 1.86 5.35
C SER A 37 11.89 1.57 6.58
N TYR A 38 11.18 2.61 7.04
CA TYR A 38 10.24 2.52 8.17
C TYR A 38 8.85 2.02 7.77
N SER A 39 8.51 2.10 6.49
CA SER A 39 7.16 1.89 6.00
C SER A 39 6.98 0.62 5.16
N THR A 40 8.05 -0.12 4.87
CA THR A 40 7.92 -1.35 4.06
C THR A 40 7.85 -2.59 4.93
N VAL A 41 7.11 -3.60 4.46
CA VAL A 41 7.07 -4.91 5.08
C VAL A 41 8.24 -5.72 4.53
N ARG A 42 9.11 -6.21 5.42
CA ARG A 42 10.25 -7.06 5.04
C ARG A 42 9.77 -8.49 4.78
N GLY A 43 9.36 -8.75 3.55
CA GLY A 43 8.86 -10.05 3.08
C GLY A 43 7.33 -10.20 3.16
N VAL A 44 6.72 -10.69 2.09
CA VAL A 44 5.27 -10.95 2.01
C VAL A 44 4.84 -12.17 2.82
N ASP A 45 5.79 -13.05 3.13
CA ASP A 45 5.61 -14.28 3.91
C ASP A 45 5.06 -14.04 5.32
N LYS A 46 5.24 -12.82 5.84
CA LYS A 46 4.68 -12.41 7.14
C LYS A 46 3.17 -12.21 7.10
N LEU A 47 2.61 -12.02 5.91
CA LEU A 47 1.22 -11.67 5.68
C LEU A 47 0.45 -12.85 5.11
N ILE A 48 1.03 -13.51 4.11
CA ILE A 48 0.38 -14.56 3.32
C ILE A 48 1.39 -15.69 3.09
N PRO A 49 0.95 -16.97 3.12
CA PRO A 49 1.83 -18.09 2.78
C PRO A 49 2.28 -18.04 1.31
N VAL A 50 3.58 -18.14 1.08
CA VAL A 50 4.19 -18.15 -0.26
C VAL A 50 4.53 -19.58 -0.70
N ASP A 51 4.22 -19.90 -1.95
CA ASP A 51 4.47 -21.22 -2.51
C ASP A 51 5.81 -21.35 -3.22
N VAL A 52 6.20 -20.30 -3.94
CA VAL A 52 7.41 -20.25 -4.77
C VAL A 52 8.03 -18.87 -4.67
N TYR A 53 9.35 -18.85 -4.48
CA TYR A 53 10.16 -17.64 -4.44
C TYR A 53 10.91 -17.46 -5.76
N LEU A 54 10.81 -16.25 -6.34
CA LEU A 54 11.51 -15.86 -7.55
C LEU A 54 12.44 -14.67 -7.25
N PRO A 55 13.75 -14.90 -7.04
CA PRO A 55 14.69 -13.82 -6.81
C PRO A 55 14.94 -12.99 -8.07
N GLY A 56 15.19 -11.69 -7.89
CA GLY A 56 15.52 -10.74 -8.98
C GLY A 56 15.17 -9.29 -8.63
N CYS A 57 15.76 -8.32 -9.32
CA CYS A 57 15.46 -6.90 -9.13
C CYS A 57 15.69 -6.08 -10.43
N PRO A 58 14.77 -6.14 -11.42
CA PRO A 58 13.65 -7.07 -11.56
C PRO A 58 14.13 -8.45 -12.08
N PRO A 59 13.37 -9.54 -11.86
CA PRO A 59 13.72 -10.85 -12.41
C PRO A 59 13.59 -10.86 -13.94
N LYS A 60 14.45 -11.64 -14.60
CA LYS A 60 14.39 -11.85 -16.05
C LYS A 60 13.10 -12.59 -16.45
N PRO A 61 12.53 -12.34 -17.65
CA PRO A 61 11.31 -12.99 -18.08
C PRO A 61 11.43 -14.52 -18.13
N GLU A 62 12.60 -15.06 -18.47
CA GLU A 62 12.84 -16.51 -18.47
C GLU A 62 12.72 -17.10 -17.07
N ALA A 63 13.15 -16.35 -16.04
CA ALA A 63 13.04 -16.78 -14.65
C ALA A 63 11.58 -16.79 -14.16
N VAL A 64 10.73 -15.93 -14.72
CA VAL A 64 9.27 -15.96 -14.46
C VAL A 64 8.65 -17.24 -15.02
N ILE A 65 9.03 -17.62 -16.25
CA ILE A 65 8.55 -18.86 -16.88
C ILE A 65 9.01 -20.09 -16.08
N ASP A 66 10.25 -20.09 -15.59
CA ASP A 66 10.75 -21.16 -14.72
C ASP A 66 9.98 -21.22 -13.39
N ALA A 67 9.67 -20.09 -12.76
CA ALA A 67 8.87 -20.04 -11.53
C ALA A 67 7.47 -20.62 -11.74
N ILE A 68 6.81 -20.28 -12.85
CA ILE A 68 5.49 -20.87 -13.22
C ILE A 68 5.62 -22.37 -13.45
N THR A 69 6.69 -22.82 -14.09
CA THR A 69 6.95 -24.25 -14.33
C THR A 69 7.18 -24.99 -13.01
N LYS A 70 7.91 -24.40 -12.06
CA LYS A 70 8.09 -24.93 -10.70
C LYS A 70 6.77 -25.02 -9.95
N LEU A 71 5.92 -23.99 -10.05
CA LEU A 71 4.60 -24.00 -9.44
C LEU A 71 3.73 -25.14 -10.02
N ARG A 72 3.70 -25.30 -11.34
CA ARG A 72 2.98 -26.42 -11.99
C ARG A 72 3.46 -27.78 -11.49
N LYS A 73 4.77 -27.97 -11.32
CA LYS A 73 5.34 -29.20 -10.74
C LYS A 73 4.91 -29.41 -9.29
N LYS A 74 4.82 -28.34 -8.49
CA LYS A 74 4.34 -28.40 -7.10
C LYS A 74 2.87 -28.85 -7.06
N ILE A 75 2.01 -28.24 -7.88
CA ILE A 75 0.59 -28.58 -7.99
C ILE A 75 0.40 -30.03 -8.42
N SER A 76 1.20 -30.52 -9.38
CA SER A 76 1.11 -31.92 -9.84
C SER A 76 1.49 -32.96 -8.79
N ARG A 77 2.26 -32.58 -7.76
CA ARG A 77 2.71 -33.47 -6.69
C ARG A 77 1.79 -33.45 -5.47
N GLU A 78 0.90 -32.46 -5.38
CA GLU A 78 0.04 -32.25 -4.23
C GLU A 78 -1.12 -33.26 -4.22
N ILE A 79 -1.22 -34.05 -3.15
CA ILE A 79 -2.25 -35.08 -2.98
C ILE A 79 -3.51 -34.42 -2.40
N TYR A 80 -4.69 -34.88 -2.81
CA TYR A 80 -5.98 -34.33 -2.36
C TYR A 80 -6.16 -34.36 -0.82
N GLU A 81 -5.62 -35.38 -0.15
CA GLU A 81 -5.71 -35.55 1.30
C GLU A 81 -4.93 -34.50 2.11
N ASP A 82 -3.79 -34.03 1.61
CA ASP A 82 -3.02 -32.97 2.27
C ASP A 82 -3.80 -31.64 2.27
N ARG A 83 -4.65 -31.45 1.25
CA ARG A 83 -5.58 -30.31 1.11
C ARG A 83 -6.70 -30.33 2.14
N ILE A 84 -7.17 -31.51 2.53
CA ILE A 84 -8.19 -31.65 3.59
C ILE A 84 -7.56 -31.28 4.94
N ARG A 85 -6.32 -31.71 5.21
CA ARG A 85 -5.62 -31.36 6.46
C ARG A 85 -5.35 -29.87 6.60
N SER A 86 -4.96 -29.18 5.53
CA SER A 86 -4.73 -27.73 5.58
C SER A 86 -6.02 -26.95 5.89
N ARG A 87 -7.18 -27.42 5.42
CA ARG A 87 -8.50 -26.85 5.81
C ARG A 87 -8.82 -27.04 7.29
N SER A 88 -8.52 -28.21 7.85
CA SER A 88 -8.86 -28.52 9.25
C SER A 88 -7.98 -27.81 10.28
N GLN A 89 -6.81 -27.30 9.90
CA GLN A 89 -5.90 -26.61 10.82
C GLN A 89 -6.22 -25.13 11.05
N GLY A 90 -7.02 -24.51 10.17
CA GLY A 90 -7.56 -23.17 10.37
C GLY A 90 -8.76 -23.16 11.31
N GLY A 91 -8.57 -23.57 12.56
CA GLY A 91 -9.63 -23.48 13.56
C GLY A 91 -9.93 -22.02 13.89
N ASP A 92 -11.20 -21.61 13.79
CA ASP A 92 -11.69 -20.29 14.15
C ASP A 92 -11.55 -20.06 15.67
N ARG A 93 -10.34 -19.70 16.10
CA ARG A 93 -10.05 -19.31 17.49
C ARG A 93 -10.42 -17.84 17.66
N CYS A 94 -11.71 -17.60 17.93
CA CYS A 94 -12.20 -16.26 18.22
C CYS A 94 -11.98 -15.92 19.70
N PHE A 95 -11.25 -14.82 19.95
CA PHE A 95 -11.11 -14.23 21.29
C PHE A 95 -11.72 -12.84 21.28
N THR A 96 -12.60 -12.55 22.24
CA THR A 96 -13.20 -11.22 22.41
C THR A 96 -12.60 -10.56 23.64
N THR A 97 -12.25 -9.27 23.53
CA THR A 97 -11.70 -8.48 24.65
C THR A 97 -12.25 -7.07 24.58
N ASN A 98 -12.71 -6.54 25.72
CA ASN A 98 -13.21 -5.18 25.82
C ASN A 98 -12.03 -4.19 25.87
N HIS A 99 -12.09 -3.11 25.09
CA HIS A 99 -11.07 -2.06 25.05
C HIS A 99 -11.66 -0.69 25.41
N LYS A 100 -10.84 0.23 25.95
CA LYS A 100 -11.23 1.60 26.31
C LYS A 100 -10.67 2.65 25.33
N PHE A 101 -10.52 2.29 24.05
CA PHE A 101 -10.07 3.23 23.02
C PHE A 101 -11.20 4.23 22.68
N CYS A 102 -10.81 5.48 22.41
CA CYS A 102 -11.73 6.51 21.93
C CYS A 102 -12.01 6.31 20.44
N LEU A 103 -13.27 6.41 20.03
CA LEU A 103 -13.68 6.32 18.63
C LEU A 103 -13.31 7.62 17.89
N VAL A 104 -12.52 7.50 16.82
CA VAL A 104 -12.11 8.63 15.96
C VAL A 104 -12.84 8.54 14.62
N HIS A 105 -13.22 9.69 14.07
CA HIS A 105 -13.91 9.81 12.78
C HIS A 105 -12.93 9.55 11.61
N SER A 106 -13.45 9.03 10.49
CA SER A 106 -12.63 8.79 9.29
C SER A 106 -12.07 10.10 8.75
N THR A 107 -10.76 10.14 8.54
CA THR A 107 -10.06 11.28 7.94
C THR A 107 -10.26 11.35 6.42
N TYR A 108 -10.68 10.25 5.78
CA TYR A 108 -10.95 10.18 4.34
C TYR A 108 -12.45 10.33 4.07
N ALA A 109 -13.02 11.49 4.40
CA ALA A 109 -14.33 11.87 3.89
C ALA A 109 -14.12 12.34 2.46
N GLY A 110 -14.49 11.53 1.45
CA GLY A 110 -14.21 11.68 0.01
C GLY A 110 -14.76 12.94 -0.68
N ASN A 111 -14.68 14.09 -0.01
CA ASN A 111 -15.04 15.42 -0.44
C ASN A 111 -13.84 16.10 -1.13
N TYR A 112 -13.22 15.43 -2.10
CA TYR A 112 -12.12 16.02 -2.86
C TYR A 112 -12.59 17.26 -3.65
N ASP A 113 -13.88 17.32 -4.00
CA ASP A 113 -14.51 18.42 -4.73
C ASP A 113 -15.06 19.56 -3.84
N ARG A 114 -15.02 19.44 -2.50
CA ARG A 114 -15.39 20.56 -1.61
C ARG A 114 -14.16 21.41 -1.35
N GLY A 115 -14.02 22.50 -2.13
CA GLY A 115 -13.05 23.58 -1.93
C GLY A 115 -13.21 24.36 -0.61
N LEU A 116 -13.17 23.69 0.54
CA LEU A 116 -13.24 24.31 1.87
C LEU A 116 -11.87 24.41 2.56
N LEU A 117 -10.77 24.00 1.90
CA LEU A 117 -9.40 24.04 2.46
C LEU A 117 -8.45 25.03 1.77
N TYR A 118 -8.95 25.89 0.89
CA TYR A 118 -8.30 27.16 0.59
C TYR A 118 -9.19 28.28 1.14
N GLN A 119 -9.09 28.50 2.46
CA GLN A 119 -9.42 29.81 2.99
C GLN A 119 -8.19 30.68 2.73
N PRO A 120 -8.26 31.73 1.88
CA PRO A 120 -7.20 32.74 1.90
C PRO A 120 -7.08 33.25 3.35
N PRO A 121 -5.86 33.56 3.84
CA PRO A 121 -5.71 34.08 5.19
C PRO A 121 -6.63 35.28 5.35
N SER A 122 -7.41 35.28 6.43
CA SER A 122 -8.30 36.35 6.83
C SER A 122 -7.58 37.69 6.69
N THR A 123 -7.97 38.50 5.70
CA THR A 123 -7.54 39.90 5.56
C THR A 123 -8.22 40.73 6.64
N SER A 124 -7.77 40.56 7.87
CA SER A 124 -7.88 41.52 8.95
C SER A 124 -6.47 41.73 9.45
N GLU A 125 -6.02 42.99 9.55
CA GLU A 125 -4.65 43.42 9.90
C GLU A 125 -3.69 43.66 8.73
N LEU A 126 -4.10 44.35 7.64
CA LEU A 126 -3.16 45.19 6.88
C LEU A 126 -3.88 46.48 6.43
N PRO A 127 -3.36 47.68 6.76
CA PRO A 127 -4.02 48.94 6.43
C PRO A 127 -4.08 49.16 4.92
N LEU A 128 -5.25 49.62 4.44
CA LEU A 128 -5.64 49.80 3.04
C LEU A 128 -4.70 50.70 2.20
N GLN A 129 -3.69 51.34 2.81
CA GLN A 129 -2.76 52.26 2.14
C GLN A 129 -1.60 51.55 1.42
N THR A 130 -1.16 50.38 1.86
CA THR A 130 -0.01 49.70 1.24
C THR A 130 -0.37 49.08 -0.12
N PHE A 131 -1.64 48.73 -0.34
CA PHE A 131 -2.10 48.10 -1.58
C PHE A 131 -2.19 49.06 -2.77
N PHE A 132 -2.55 50.33 -2.55
CA PHE A 132 -2.64 51.32 -3.63
C PHE A 132 -1.26 51.77 -4.14
N ASN A 133 -0.28 51.87 -3.24
CA ASN A 133 1.08 52.28 -3.59
C ASN A 133 1.85 51.21 -4.38
N TYR A 134 1.55 49.93 -4.16
CA TYR A 134 2.15 48.82 -4.93
C TYR A 134 1.60 48.73 -6.36
N LYS A 135 0.30 48.97 -6.56
CA LYS A 135 -0.31 48.98 -7.90
C LYS A 135 0.14 50.16 -8.76
N SER A 136 0.35 51.35 -8.16
CA SER A 136 0.83 52.53 -8.89
C SER A 136 2.30 52.42 -9.30
N SER A 137 3.12 51.72 -8.51
CA SER A 137 4.53 51.50 -8.84
C SER A 137 4.74 50.42 -9.92
N ILE A 138 3.89 49.38 -9.98
CA ILE A 138 3.96 48.36 -11.04
C ILE A 138 3.49 48.90 -12.39
N SER A 139 2.43 49.71 -12.42
CA SER A 139 1.93 50.28 -13.69
C SER A 139 2.92 51.23 -14.38
N SER A 140 3.94 51.73 -13.66
CA SER A 140 4.95 52.63 -14.22
C SER A 140 6.20 51.90 -14.73
N GLN A 141 6.39 50.63 -14.40
CA GLN A 141 7.59 49.86 -14.77
C GLN A 141 7.40 48.97 -16.01
N GLU A 142 6.18 48.82 -16.52
CA GLU A 142 5.86 47.97 -17.68
C GLU A 142 5.85 48.71 -19.04
N LEU A 143 6.51 49.88 -19.16
CA LEU A 143 6.55 50.66 -20.41
C LEU A 143 7.95 51.15 -20.86
N VAL A 144 9.04 50.58 -20.36
CA VAL A 144 10.39 50.77 -20.94
C VAL A 144 11.23 49.50 -20.83
N ASN A 145 11.10 48.62 -21.82
CA ASN A 145 12.18 47.91 -22.54
C ASN A 145 11.61 46.82 -23.46
#